data_AF-A0A957JCB8-F1
#
_entry.id   AF-A0A957JCB8-F1
#
_cell.length_a   1.000
_cell.length_b   1.000
_cell.length_c   1.000
_cell.angle_alpha   90.00
_cell.angle_beta   90.00
_cell.angle_gamma   90.00
#
_symmetry.space_group_name_H-M   'P 1'
#
loop_
_entity.id
_entity.type
_entity.pdbx_description
1 polymer ?
#
loop_
_entity_poly.entity_id
_entity_poly.type
_entity_poly.pdbx_seq_one_letter_code
_entity_poly.pdbx_strand_id
1 'polypeptide(L)'
;MFRPAHRLPYPYLLLFMILLGIILLPATAAPVAAAPELGGTLPLDVTVSDLLSSPGQSQLYAVDVAGADRLVIRLLVISGNLDPALALRDPGGNLLCDGASLGAFVELNCPVAGAGSYTVVVSDGQNDGTGNFNLYAQAVQQPAGAVALALDTTATTVLSPDGEMDAFTLTGSSGQTLLIRLLATSGDLDPAFRLFRPDGTELCSGSTLGSFVDTLCFLDVTGPYTLFVADGNGAGTGNYNLYAQNLQTPANAQTLTLDESQSAPLAPAGEADSYQFAGQSGERLLVRLLATSGDLDPAFRLFRLDGTQLCSGSTLGSFVETLCSLDMTGQYHLIVADGNGAGTGSYNLYLQALIDPANGLPLNLDVPEAASLS
;
A
#
# COMPACT_ATOMS: atom_id res chain seq x y z
N MET A 1 18.40 122.23 39.81
CA MET A 1 18.00 121.83 41.19
C MET A 1 18.34 120.37 41.36
N PHE A 2 19.26 120.07 42.28
CA PHE A 2 19.88 118.76 42.53
C PHE A 2 18.94 117.81 43.30
N ARG A 3 18.96 116.50 42.99
CA ARG A 3 19.43 115.38 43.86
C ARG A 3 19.12 113.99 43.25
N PRO A 4 19.82 112.91 43.67
CA PRO A 4 20.48 112.00 42.72
C PRO A 4 20.18 110.48 42.87
N ALA A 5 20.63 109.74 41.84
CA ALA A 5 21.23 108.40 41.71
C ALA A 5 21.02 107.26 42.76
N HIS A 6 20.71 106.05 42.26
CA HIS A 6 21.59 104.85 42.27
C HIS A 6 20.99 103.69 41.42
N ARG A 7 21.64 103.32 40.29
CA ARG A 7 22.40 102.08 39.95
C ARG A 7 21.62 100.74 39.75
N LEU A 8 21.41 100.40 38.46
CA LEU A 8 21.59 99.15 37.65
C LEU A 8 21.84 97.78 38.36
N PRO A 9 21.43 96.61 37.78
CA PRO A 9 21.82 96.16 36.41
C PRO A 9 20.80 95.34 35.55
N TYR A 10 21.17 95.18 34.27
CA TYR A 10 20.64 94.34 33.16
C TYR A 10 20.60 92.81 33.46
N PRO A 11 20.12 91.91 32.56
CA PRO A 11 19.29 92.03 31.33
C PRO A 11 18.10 91.02 31.32
N TYR A 12 17.29 90.97 30.25
CA TYR A 12 16.93 89.74 29.48
C TYR A 12 15.64 89.93 28.66
N LEU A 13 15.80 89.75 27.36
CA LEU A 13 14.80 89.73 26.28
C LEU A 13 14.11 88.35 26.30
N LEU A 14 12.79 88.29 26.56
CA LEU A 14 12.02 87.04 26.46
C LEU A 14 11.38 86.93 25.08
N LEU A 15 12.00 86.13 24.21
CA LEU A 15 11.47 85.69 22.92
C LEU A 15 10.65 84.41 23.16
N PHE A 16 9.34 84.44 22.90
CA PHE A 16 8.50 83.25 22.90
C PHE A 16 8.84 82.38 21.67
N MET A 17 9.60 81.30 21.85
CA MET A 17 9.69 80.19 20.90
C MET A 17 8.57 79.18 21.21
N ILE A 18 7.66 78.98 20.26
CA ILE A 18 6.71 77.86 20.27
C ILE A 18 7.49 76.62 19.83
N LEU A 19 7.78 75.72 20.77
CA LEU A 19 8.37 74.41 20.50
C LEU A 19 7.22 73.45 20.12
N LEU A 20 7.14 73.07 18.84
CA LEU A 20 6.26 72.01 18.38
C LEU A 20 6.86 70.67 18.81
N GLY A 21 6.38 70.12 19.93
CA GLY A 21 6.79 68.81 20.41
C GLY A 21 6.26 67.71 19.48
N ILE A 22 7.14 67.12 18.67
CA ILE A 22 6.86 65.85 18.01
C ILE A 22 6.89 64.78 19.09
N ILE A 23 5.72 64.27 19.47
CA ILE A 23 5.61 63.06 20.28
C ILE A 23 5.98 61.90 19.36
N LEU A 24 7.21 61.37 19.50
CA LEU A 24 7.52 60.03 19.02
C LEU A 24 6.74 59.04 19.91
N LEU A 25 5.61 58.56 19.42
CA LEU A 25 5.02 57.34 19.93
C LEU A 25 6.04 56.21 19.66
N PRO A 26 6.41 55.39 20.66
CA PRO A 26 7.18 54.20 20.37
C PRO A 26 6.35 53.36 19.41
N ALA A 27 6.89 53.09 18.22
CA ALA A 27 6.33 52.07 17.35
C ALA A 27 6.39 50.75 18.13
N THR A 28 5.27 50.31 18.69
CA THR A 28 5.12 48.94 19.14
C THR A 28 5.29 48.10 17.89
N ALA A 29 6.44 47.43 17.77
CA ALA A 29 6.59 46.36 16.79
C ALA A 29 5.36 45.47 16.94
N ALA A 30 4.62 45.26 15.85
CA ALA A 30 3.61 44.21 15.82
C ALA A 30 4.29 42.94 16.35
N PRO A 31 3.61 42.12 17.19
CA PRO A 31 4.19 40.85 17.60
C PRO A 31 4.61 40.14 16.32
N VAL A 32 5.91 39.86 16.20
CA VAL A 32 6.38 38.88 15.21
C VAL A 32 5.58 37.65 15.55
N ALA A 33 4.73 37.19 14.62
CA ALA A 33 4.02 35.93 14.80
C ALA A 33 5.08 34.92 15.24
N ALA A 34 4.92 34.36 16.44
CA ALA A 34 5.80 33.31 16.89
C ALA A 34 5.89 32.30 15.74
N ALA A 35 7.10 31.91 15.35
CA ALA A 35 7.25 30.78 14.45
C ALA A 35 6.35 29.68 15.00
N PRO A 36 5.45 29.09 14.19
CA PRO A 36 4.52 28.11 14.70
C PRO A 36 5.32 27.05 15.45
N GLU A 37 5.07 26.93 16.76
CA GLU A 37 5.78 25.95 17.56
C GLU A 37 5.39 24.56 17.03
N LEU A 38 6.38 23.69 16.84
CA LEU A 38 6.13 22.32 16.43
C LEU A 38 5.18 21.67 17.45
N GLY A 39 4.09 21.09 16.96
CA GLY A 39 3.21 20.20 17.72
C GLY A 39 3.93 18.92 18.14
N GLY A 40 5.02 18.54 17.45
CA GLY A 40 5.91 17.46 17.85
C GLY A 40 6.79 16.95 16.71
N THR A 41 7.32 15.75 16.88
CA THR A 41 7.96 14.95 15.83
C THR A 41 6.99 13.90 15.31
N LEU A 42 7.01 13.63 14.01
CA LEU A 42 6.35 12.51 13.37
C LEU A 42 7.44 11.52 12.91
N PRO A 43 7.78 10.49 13.70
CA PRO A 43 8.67 9.44 13.24
C PRO A 43 8.03 8.68 12.07
N LEU A 44 8.84 8.25 11.11
CA LEU A 44 8.37 7.32 10.09
C LEU A 44 7.99 5.99 10.76
N ASP A 45 6.95 5.35 10.23
CA ASP A 45 6.44 4.06 10.73
C ASP A 45 5.87 4.10 12.15
N VAL A 46 5.40 5.27 12.59
CA VAL A 46 4.77 5.44 13.90
C VAL A 46 3.51 6.30 13.75
N THR A 47 2.39 5.77 14.25
CA THR A 47 1.15 6.55 14.36
C THR A 47 1.22 7.51 15.53
N VAL A 48 0.99 8.79 15.25
CA VAL A 48 0.86 9.87 16.23
C VAL A 48 -0.62 10.23 16.36
N SER A 49 -1.19 10.07 17.56
CA SER A 49 -2.55 10.51 17.87
C SER A 49 -2.53 11.87 18.57
N ASP A 50 -3.34 12.82 18.08
CA ASP A 50 -3.39 14.18 18.61
C ASP A 50 -4.79 14.81 18.40
N LEU A 51 -4.95 16.08 18.78
CA LEU A 51 -6.22 16.83 18.83
C LEU A 51 -6.06 18.24 18.27
N LEU A 52 -6.93 18.59 17.31
CA LEU A 52 -7.26 19.99 17.02
C LEU A 52 -8.39 20.45 17.94
N SER A 53 -8.02 21.22 18.97
CA SER A 53 -8.87 21.62 20.10
C SER A 53 -9.68 22.89 19.86
N SER A 54 -9.36 23.64 18.81
CA SER A 54 -10.07 24.89 18.47
C SER A 54 -10.17 25.09 16.95
N PRO A 55 -11.28 25.67 16.46
CA PRO A 55 -11.43 26.01 15.05
C PRO A 55 -10.29 26.89 14.53
N GLY A 56 -9.79 26.55 13.33
CA GLY A 56 -8.66 27.24 12.70
C GLY A 56 -7.29 26.94 13.32
N GLN A 57 -7.22 26.02 14.29
CA GLN A 57 -5.94 25.50 14.76
C GLN A 57 -5.26 24.68 13.65
N SER A 58 -3.94 24.78 13.57
CA SER A 58 -3.11 23.84 12.83
C SER A 58 -2.00 23.32 13.75
N GLN A 59 -1.60 22.08 13.55
CA GLN A 59 -0.46 21.47 14.23
C GLN A 59 0.64 21.14 13.21
N LEU A 60 1.89 21.35 13.61
CA LEU A 60 3.05 21.16 12.75
C LEU A 60 3.92 20.04 13.31
N TYR A 61 4.28 19.05 12.50
CA TYR A 61 5.13 17.94 12.90
C TYR A 61 6.40 17.91 12.06
N ALA A 62 7.55 17.82 12.71
CA ALA A 62 8.81 17.57 12.03
C ALA A 62 8.94 16.09 11.67
N VAL A 63 9.24 15.78 10.41
CA VAL A 63 9.51 14.41 9.93
C VAL A 63 10.89 14.36 9.28
N ASP A 64 11.75 13.51 9.81
CA ASP A 64 13.11 13.33 9.29
C ASP A 64 13.12 12.21 8.24
N VAL A 65 13.51 12.56 7.01
CA VAL A 65 13.65 11.62 5.90
C VAL A 65 15.13 11.38 5.65
N ALA A 66 15.56 10.12 5.60
CA ALA A 66 16.98 9.77 5.43
C ALA A 66 17.44 9.75 3.95
N GLY A 67 16.51 9.63 3.00
CA GLY A 67 16.82 9.55 1.58
C GLY A 67 15.72 8.85 0.81
N ALA A 68 14.68 9.60 0.45
CA ALA A 68 13.60 9.15 -0.41
C ALA A 68 13.25 10.25 -1.41
N ASP A 69 12.54 9.87 -2.47
CA ASP A 69 11.97 10.75 -3.47
C ASP A 69 10.48 10.99 -3.20
N ARG A 70 9.86 10.10 -2.42
CA ARG A 70 8.43 10.16 -2.07
C ARG A 70 8.17 9.85 -0.60
N LEU A 71 7.28 10.63 -0.01
CA LEU A 71 6.76 10.45 1.35
C LEU A 71 5.24 10.27 1.27
N VAL A 72 4.72 9.18 1.83
CA VAL A 72 3.29 8.97 2.02
C VAL A 72 2.91 9.45 3.42
N ILE A 73 1.85 10.26 3.51
CA ILE A 73 1.35 10.82 4.77
C ILE A 73 -0.15 10.55 4.83
N ARG A 74 -0.60 9.95 5.93
CA ARG A 74 -1.99 9.56 6.17
C ARG A 74 -2.51 10.32 7.37
N LEU A 75 -3.71 10.88 7.25
CA LEU A 75 -4.43 11.53 8.33
C LEU A 75 -5.84 10.95 8.39
N LEU A 76 -6.17 10.36 9.54
CA LEU A 76 -7.47 9.76 9.84
C LEU A 76 -8.12 10.50 11.01
N VAL A 77 -9.36 10.94 10.83
CA VAL A 77 -10.18 11.55 11.87
C VAL A 77 -10.84 10.45 12.70
N ILE A 78 -10.58 10.47 14.01
CA ILE A 78 -11.09 9.49 14.97
C ILE A 78 -12.41 9.96 15.59
N SER A 79 -12.50 11.25 15.89
CA SER A 79 -13.72 11.85 16.44
C SER A 79 -13.76 13.36 16.20
N GLY A 80 -14.95 13.93 16.30
CA GLY A 80 -15.18 15.35 16.05
C GLY A 80 -15.79 15.58 14.66
N ASN A 81 -15.59 16.78 14.14
CA ASN A 81 -16.14 17.25 12.86
C ASN A 81 -15.04 17.78 11.94
N LEU A 82 -13.82 17.25 12.08
CA LEU A 82 -12.68 17.65 11.28
C LEU A 82 -12.86 17.22 9.82
N ASP A 83 -12.71 18.15 8.88
CA ASP A 83 -12.45 17.86 7.48
C ASP A 83 -10.91 17.79 7.32
N PRO A 84 -10.31 16.58 7.31
CA PRO A 84 -8.86 16.45 7.47
C PRO A 84 -8.12 17.09 6.29
N ALA A 85 -7.20 17.99 6.61
CA ALA A 85 -6.31 18.62 5.66
C ALA A 85 -4.84 18.42 6.04
N LEU A 86 -4.03 18.13 5.03
CA LEU A 86 -2.59 17.90 5.13
C LEU A 86 -1.84 18.84 4.20
N ALA A 87 -0.66 19.28 4.64
CA ALA A 87 0.34 19.89 3.78
C ALA A 87 1.75 19.42 4.17
N LEU A 88 2.63 19.23 3.19
CA LEU A 88 4.05 18.97 3.42
C LEU A 88 4.87 20.18 2.97
N ARG A 89 5.81 20.60 3.82
CA ARG A 89 6.77 21.65 3.52
C ARG A 89 8.19 21.12 3.53
N ASP A 90 9.02 21.67 2.65
CA ASP A 90 10.46 21.41 2.61
C ASP A 90 11.19 22.01 3.84
N PRO A 91 12.47 21.69 4.07
CA PRO A 91 13.25 22.25 5.17
C PRO A 91 13.39 23.79 5.15
N GLY A 92 13.15 24.43 3.99
CA GLY A 92 13.10 25.88 3.83
C GLY A 92 11.71 26.50 4.10
N GLY A 93 10.69 25.67 4.38
CA GLY A 93 9.31 26.07 4.63
C GLY A 93 8.43 26.20 3.38
N ASN A 94 8.94 25.90 2.19
CA ASN A 94 8.16 25.95 0.96
C ASN A 94 7.18 24.78 0.89
N LEU A 95 5.97 25.03 0.39
CA LEU A 95 4.97 23.99 0.19
C LEU A 95 5.40 23.03 -0.94
N LEU A 96 5.40 21.73 -0.66
CA LEU A 96 5.68 20.67 -1.64
C LEU A 96 4.39 20.04 -2.18
N CYS A 97 3.42 19.80 -1.30
CA CYS A 97 2.13 19.22 -1.62
C CYS A 97 1.12 19.57 -0.51
N ASP A 98 -0.16 19.52 -0.84
CA ASP A 98 -1.27 19.60 0.09
C ASP A 98 -2.49 18.84 -0.44
N GLY A 99 -3.45 18.60 0.45
CA GLY A 99 -4.75 18.05 0.11
C GLY A 99 -5.67 18.01 1.32
N ALA A 100 -6.97 17.93 1.05
CA ALA A 100 -8.00 17.85 2.06
C ALA A 100 -9.11 16.89 1.61
N SER A 101 -9.88 16.39 2.56
CA SER A 101 -11.02 15.50 2.33
C SER A 101 -12.25 15.99 3.08
N LEU A 102 -13.43 15.76 2.51
CA LEU A 102 -14.72 15.91 3.22
C LEU A 102 -15.13 14.61 3.94
N GLY A 103 -14.33 13.55 3.80
CA GLY A 103 -14.46 12.31 4.56
C GLY A 103 -13.47 12.27 5.72
N ALA A 104 -13.50 11.22 6.52
CA ALA A 104 -12.63 11.08 7.69
C ALA A 104 -11.15 10.79 7.36
N PHE A 105 -10.80 10.60 6.09
CA PHE A 105 -9.45 10.16 5.70
C PHE A 105 -8.91 10.97 4.52
N VAL A 106 -7.64 11.36 4.62
CA VAL A 106 -6.85 11.93 3.53
C VAL A 106 -5.46 11.29 3.52
N GLU A 107 -4.95 11.01 2.33
CA GLU A 107 -3.59 10.55 2.12
C GLU A 107 -2.91 11.38 1.04
N LEU A 108 -1.67 11.78 1.30
CA LEU A 108 -0.81 12.41 0.31
C LEU A 108 0.37 11.51 -0.02
N ASN A 109 0.74 11.46 -1.29
CA ASN A 109 2.01 10.90 -1.76
C ASN A 109 2.82 12.05 -2.37
N CYS A 110 3.79 12.57 -1.62
CA CYS A 110 4.44 13.84 -1.89
C CYS A 110 5.87 13.67 -2.39
N PRO A 111 6.31 14.48 -3.37
CA PRO A 111 7.71 14.52 -3.75
C PRO A 111 8.54 15.12 -2.62
N VAL A 112 9.65 14.48 -2.29
CA VAL A 112 10.66 14.96 -1.35
C VAL A 112 12.03 14.94 -2.05
N ALA A 113 12.91 15.88 -1.70
CA ALA A 113 14.20 16.06 -2.37
C ALA A 113 15.34 15.53 -1.50
N GLY A 114 15.37 14.21 -1.29
CA GLY A 114 16.40 13.54 -0.51
C GLY A 114 16.33 13.86 1.00
N ALA A 115 17.45 13.65 1.69
CA ALA A 115 17.50 13.69 3.13
C ALA A 115 17.23 15.09 3.72
N GLY A 116 16.43 15.17 4.77
CA GLY A 116 16.11 16.44 5.43
C GLY A 116 14.99 16.33 6.45
N SER A 117 14.80 17.42 7.21
CA SER A 117 13.69 17.57 8.16
C SER A 117 12.58 18.36 7.48
N TYR A 118 11.50 17.67 7.12
CA TYR A 118 10.32 18.24 6.49
C TYR A 118 9.28 18.58 7.56
N THR A 119 8.31 19.43 7.21
CA THR A 119 7.23 19.79 8.13
C THR A 119 5.88 19.35 7.57
N VAL A 120 5.19 18.45 8.28
CA VAL A 120 3.80 18.10 8.02
C VAL A 120 2.91 19.08 8.77
N VAL A 121 1.92 19.66 8.10
CA VAL A 121 0.91 20.53 8.69
C VAL A 121 -0.42 19.78 8.68
N VAL A 122 -1.02 19.61 9.85
CA VAL A 122 -2.36 19.08 10.04
C VAL A 122 -3.30 20.24 10.37
N SER A 123 -4.41 20.33 9.65
CA SER A 123 -5.43 21.36 9.87
C SER A 123 -6.82 20.85 9.50
N ASP A 124 -7.82 21.68 9.76
CA ASP A 124 -9.17 21.53 9.22
C ASP A 124 -9.30 22.24 7.86
N GLY A 125 -9.89 21.59 6.86
CA GLY A 125 -10.02 22.14 5.51
C GLY A 125 -10.87 23.42 5.45
N GLN A 126 -11.85 23.55 6.34
CA GLN A 126 -12.80 24.66 6.39
C GLN A 126 -12.50 25.68 7.51
N ASN A 127 -11.51 25.36 8.36
CA ASN A 127 -11.13 26.10 9.55
C ASN A 127 -12.25 26.27 10.59
N ASP A 128 -13.25 25.41 10.59
CA ASP A 128 -14.38 25.41 11.53
C ASP A 128 -14.51 24.10 12.33
N GLY A 129 -13.79 23.05 11.92
CA GLY A 129 -13.75 21.75 12.57
C GLY A 129 -12.75 21.63 13.73
N THR A 130 -13.03 20.64 14.59
CA THR A 130 -12.16 20.18 15.69
C THR A 130 -12.27 18.67 15.81
N GLY A 131 -11.27 18.01 16.37
CA GLY A 131 -11.32 16.56 16.50
C GLY A 131 -10.01 15.89 16.84
N ASN A 132 -10.13 14.64 17.33
CA ASN A 132 -9.00 13.75 17.49
C ASN A 132 -8.66 13.13 16.13
N PHE A 133 -7.37 12.93 15.87
CA PHE A 133 -6.88 12.33 14.64
C PHE A 133 -5.68 11.42 14.90
N ASN A 134 -5.45 10.50 13.98
CA ASN A 134 -4.22 9.74 13.83
C ASN A 134 -3.45 10.23 12.60
N LEU A 135 -2.16 10.46 12.77
CA LEU A 135 -1.23 10.88 11.73
C LEU A 135 -0.14 9.82 11.58
N TYR A 136 0.10 9.36 10.37
CA TYR A 136 1.13 8.38 10.04
C TYR A 136 1.92 8.84 8.80
N ALA A 137 3.21 8.56 8.75
CA ALA A 137 4.02 8.81 7.57
C ALA A 137 5.02 7.68 7.30
N GLN A 138 5.29 7.44 6.02
CA GLN A 138 6.24 6.43 5.56
C GLN A 138 6.95 6.86 4.28
N ALA A 139 8.26 6.62 4.23
CA ALA A 139 9.05 6.85 3.02
C ALA A 139 8.81 5.72 2.01
N VAL A 140 8.62 6.04 0.73
CA VAL A 140 8.42 5.01 -0.31
C VAL A 140 9.72 4.28 -0.62
N GLN A 141 10.83 5.02 -0.72
CA GLN A 141 12.17 4.46 -0.85
C GLN A 141 12.74 4.30 0.55
N GLN A 142 13.35 3.14 0.81
CA GLN A 142 13.91 2.82 2.14
C GLN A 142 12.89 3.04 3.28
N PRO A 143 11.69 2.45 3.19
CA PRO A 143 10.68 2.56 4.25
C PRO A 143 11.24 2.14 5.61
N ALA A 144 10.96 2.94 6.63
CA ALA A 144 11.29 2.63 8.01
C ALA A 144 10.49 1.39 8.46
N GLY A 145 11.11 0.52 9.25
CA GLY A 145 10.46 -0.68 9.79
C GLY A 145 10.13 -1.78 8.78
N ALA A 146 10.43 -1.59 7.50
CA ALA A 146 9.96 -2.51 6.47
C ALA A 146 10.55 -3.93 6.58
N VAL A 147 9.68 -4.90 6.33
CA VAL A 147 10.02 -6.32 6.38
C VAL A 147 10.36 -6.82 4.97
N ALA A 148 11.42 -7.61 4.83
CA ALA A 148 11.70 -8.27 3.56
C ALA A 148 10.62 -9.33 3.27
N LEU A 149 9.87 -9.16 2.18
CA LEU A 149 8.86 -10.12 1.74
C LEU A 149 9.54 -11.29 1.04
N ALA A 150 9.49 -12.45 1.69
CA ALA A 150 9.93 -13.70 1.09
C ALA A 150 8.86 -14.20 0.10
N LEU A 151 9.28 -14.48 -1.14
CA LEU A 151 8.40 -15.07 -2.14
C LEU A 151 8.08 -16.52 -1.80
N ASP A 152 6.91 -16.98 -2.25
CA ASP A 152 6.40 -18.35 -2.08
C ASP A 152 6.20 -18.77 -0.62
N THR A 153 6.04 -17.79 0.26
CA THR A 153 5.70 -17.98 1.68
C THR A 153 4.66 -16.96 2.10
N THR A 154 3.77 -17.36 3.02
CA THR A 154 2.75 -16.45 3.57
C THR A 154 3.30 -15.69 4.77
N ALA A 155 3.28 -14.37 4.70
CA ALA A 155 3.48 -13.48 5.84
C ALA A 155 2.13 -13.26 6.55
N THR A 156 2.06 -13.62 7.83
CA THR A 156 0.88 -13.36 8.67
C THR A 156 1.21 -12.24 9.66
N THR A 157 0.45 -11.16 9.61
CA THR A 157 0.68 -9.97 10.44
C THR A 157 -0.65 -9.30 10.79
N VAL A 158 -0.57 -8.16 11.48
CA VAL A 158 -1.71 -7.34 11.90
C VAL A 158 -1.51 -5.91 11.42
N LEU A 159 -2.57 -5.29 10.90
CA LEU A 159 -2.64 -3.87 10.66
C LEU A 159 -3.35 -3.20 11.85
N SER A 160 -2.60 -2.48 12.68
CA SER A 160 -3.06 -1.70 13.84
C SER A 160 -1.94 -0.79 14.38
N PRO A 161 -2.23 0.49 14.68
CA PRO A 161 -3.55 1.09 14.81
C PRO A 161 -4.13 1.61 13.48
N ASP A 162 -5.37 2.09 13.51
CA ASP A 162 -6.03 2.71 12.37
C ASP A 162 -5.24 3.92 11.82
N GLY A 163 -5.25 4.05 10.50
CA GLY A 163 -4.49 5.07 9.76
C GLY A 163 -3.04 4.68 9.42
N GLU A 164 -2.51 3.58 9.93
CA GLU A 164 -1.13 3.12 9.63
C GLU A 164 -1.02 2.37 8.29
N MET A 165 0.20 2.10 7.84
CA MET A 165 0.48 1.12 6.78
C MET A 165 1.61 0.19 7.18
N ASP A 166 1.55 -1.06 6.75
CA ASP A 166 2.70 -1.96 6.80
C ASP A 166 3.55 -1.85 5.54
N ALA A 167 4.86 -1.84 5.71
CA ALA A 167 5.82 -1.77 4.62
C ALA A 167 6.58 -3.09 4.43
N PHE A 168 6.61 -3.55 3.18
CA PHE A 168 7.40 -4.70 2.76
C PHE A 168 8.35 -4.31 1.64
N THR A 169 9.49 -4.99 1.56
CA THR A 169 10.45 -4.83 0.46
C THR A 169 10.73 -6.15 -0.24
N LEU A 170 10.91 -6.12 -1.55
CA LEU A 170 11.32 -7.27 -2.35
C LEU A 170 12.24 -6.81 -3.48
N THR A 171 13.11 -7.70 -3.97
CA THR A 171 13.93 -7.41 -5.15
C THR A 171 13.34 -8.12 -6.36
N GLY A 172 13.03 -7.35 -7.40
CA GLY A 172 12.46 -7.84 -8.64
C GLY A 172 13.36 -7.60 -9.84
N SER A 173 13.13 -8.36 -10.91
CA SER A 173 13.76 -8.19 -12.22
C SER A 173 12.73 -7.75 -13.25
N SER A 174 13.14 -6.90 -14.19
CA SER A 174 12.32 -6.52 -15.33
C SER A 174 11.85 -7.76 -16.11
N GLY A 175 10.58 -7.80 -16.47
CA GLY A 175 9.93 -8.93 -17.14
C GLY A 175 9.37 -10.00 -16.21
N GLN A 176 9.57 -9.89 -14.90
CA GLN A 176 8.92 -10.79 -13.92
C GLN A 176 7.45 -10.40 -13.71
N THR A 177 6.62 -11.39 -13.40
CA THR A 177 5.23 -11.22 -13.03
C THR A 177 5.06 -11.78 -11.63
N LEU A 178 4.65 -10.93 -10.70
CA LEU A 178 4.31 -11.33 -9.35
C LEU A 178 2.81 -11.58 -9.26
N LEU A 179 2.42 -12.71 -8.70
CA LEU A 179 1.10 -12.90 -8.11
C LEU A 179 1.16 -12.39 -6.68
N ILE A 180 0.36 -11.38 -6.33
CA ILE A 180 0.18 -10.88 -4.97
C ILE A 180 -1.21 -11.25 -4.50
N ARG A 181 -1.29 -11.94 -3.36
CA ARG A 181 -2.53 -12.35 -2.70
C ARG A 181 -2.54 -11.75 -1.30
N LEU A 182 -3.58 -10.99 -0.98
CA LEU A 182 -3.75 -10.32 0.30
C LEU A 182 -5.13 -10.65 0.86
N LEU A 183 -5.15 -11.29 2.03
CA LEU A 183 -6.36 -11.78 2.68
C LEU A 183 -6.48 -11.18 4.08
N ALA A 184 -7.53 -10.40 4.33
CA ALA A 184 -7.95 -10.07 5.69
C ALA A 184 -8.55 -11.33 6.36
N THR A 185 -8.07 -11.64 7.57
CA THR A 185 -8.43 -12.86 8.32
C THR A 185 -9.18 -12.55 9.62
N SER A 186 -9.20 -11.29 10.04
CA SER A 186 -10.00 -10.82 11.18
C SER A 186 -10.22 -9.32 11.10
N GLY A 187 -11.08 -8.79 11.99
CA GLY A 187 -11.33 -7.36 12.09
C GLY A 187 -12.25 -6.84 10.98
N ASP A 188 -12.14 -5.55 10.71
CA ASP A 188 -12.91 -4.81 9.70
C ASP A 188 -12.03 -4.25 8.58
N LEU A 189 -10.81 -4.77 8.45
CA LEU A 189 -9.87 -4.47 7.39
C LEU A 189 -10.47 -4.76 6.01
N ASP A 190 -10.59 -3.72 5.19
CA ASP A 190 -10.75 -3.76 3.74
C ASP A 190 -9.34 -3.74 3.12
N PRO A 191 -8.73 -4.91 2.83
CA PRO A 191 -7.32 -4.98 2.51
C PRO A 191 -7.03 -4.33 1.16
N ALA A 192 -6.01 -3.47 1.17
CA ALA A 192 -5.46 -2.85 -0.02
C ALA A 192 -3.94 -2.94 -0.01
N PHE A 193 -3.34 -3.03 -1.19
CA PHE A 193 -1.91 -2.89 -1.37
C PHE A 193 -1.57 -1.97 -2.53
N ARG A 194 -0.37 -1.38 -2.46
CA ARG A 194 0.29 -0.69 -3.56
C ARG A 194 1.74 -1.13 -3.66
N LEU A 195 2.18 -1.47 -4.85
CA LEU A 195 3.56 -1.82 -5.15
C LEU A 195 4.23 -0.65 -5.88
N PHE A 196 5.35 -0.19 -5.36
CA PHE A 196 6.13 0.93 -5.89
C PHE A 196 7.44 0.45 -6.50
N ARG A 197 7.79 1.05 -7.63
CA ARG A 197 9.08 0.87 -8.32
C ARG A 197 10.22 1.40 -7.45
N PRO A 198 11.48 1.04 -7.78
CA PRO A 198 12.67 1.63 -7.18
C PRO A 198 12.71 3.17 -7.20
N ASP A 199 12.10 3.81 -8.20
CA ASP A 199 12.02 5.29 -8.33
C ASP A 199 10.84 5.92 -7.56
N GLY A 200 10.02 5.11 -6.89
CA GLY A 200 8.88 5.59 -6.10
C GLY A 200 7.60 5.83 -6.86
N THR A 201 7.56 5.56 -8.15
CA THR A 201 6.31 5.56 -8.89
C THR A 201 5.53 4.28 -8.58
N GLU A 202 4.21 4.38 -8.48
CA GLU A 202 3.34 3.22 -8.28
C GLU A 202 3.37 2.35 -9.54
N LEU A 203 3.64 1.05 -9.38
CA LEU A 203 3.62 0.05 -10.44
C LEU A 203 2.23 -0.57 -10.59
N CYS A 204 1.68 -1.06 -9.49
CA CYS A 204 0.38 -1.72 -9.46
C CYS A 204 -0.26 -1.56 -8.07
N SER A 205 -1.56 -1.80 -8.00
CA SER A 205 -2.32 -1.81 -6.76
C SER A 205 -3.47 -2.81 -6.83
N GLY A 206 -3.98 -3.19 -5.66
CA GLY A 206 -5.14 -4.04 -5.52
C GLY A 206 -5.89 -3.68 -4.25
N SER A 207 -7.22 -3.63 -4.31
CA SER A 207 -8.08 -3.27 -3.19
C SER A 207 -9.44 -3.91 -3.35
N THR A 208 -10.14 -4.13 -2.23
CA THR A 208 -11.49 -4.68 -2.23
C THR A 208 -12.29 -4.12 -1.05
N LEU A 209 -13.63 -4.20 -1.13
CA LEU A 209 -14.53 -4.02 0.02
C LEU A 209 -14.91 -5.37 0.67
N GLY A 210 -14.25 -6.45 0.24
CA GLY A 210 -14.34 -7.78 0.82
C GLY A 210 -13.06 -8.12 1.56
N SER A 211 -12.78 -9.41 1.74
CA SER A 211 -11.59 -9.84 2.50
C SER A 211 -10.38 -10.18 1.65
N PHE A 212 -10.51 -10.29 0.32
CA PHE A 212 -9.48 -10.91 -0.51
C PHE A 212 -9.14 -10.13 -1.78
N VAL A 213 -7.85 -9.95 -2.01
CA VAL A 213 -7.25 -9.39 -3.21
C VAL A 213 -6.33 -10.44 -3.84
N ASP A 214 -6.48 -10.66 -5.15
CA ASP A 214 -5.63 -11.55 -5.96
C ASP A 214 -5.26 -10.79 -7.24
N THR A 215 -3.99 -10.40 -7.39
CA THR A 215 -3.57 -9.47 -8.44
C THR A 215 -2.22 -9.88 -9.05
N LEU A 216 -2.12 -9.76 -10.37
CA LEU A 216 -0.88 -9.94 -11.10
C LEU A 216 -0.20 -8.58 -11.34
N CYS A 217 1.06 -8.46 -10.97
CA CYS A 217 1.87 -7.26 -11.15
C CYS A 217 3.07 -7.57 -12.03
N PHE A 218 3.14 -6.93 -13.20
CA PHE A 218 4.26 -7.06 -14.15
C PHE A 218 5.35 -6.05 -13.82
N LEU A 219 6.53 -6.55 -13.43
CA LEU A 219 7.68 -5.73 -13.08
C LEU A 219 8.36 -5.23 -14.35
N ASP A 220 8.40 -3.92 -14.56
CA ASP A 220 8.98 -3.30 -15.75
C ASP A 220 10.44 -2.88 -15.55
N VAL A 221 10.93 -2.81 -14.31
CA VAL A 221 12.32 -2.46 -13.97
C VAL A 221 12.97 -3.46 -13.01
N THR A 222 14.30 -3.56 -13.04
CA THR A 222 15.06 -4.37 -12.08
C THR A 222 15.46 -3.52 -10.89
N GLY A 223 15.22 -3.99 -9.67
CA GLY A 223 15.63 -3.28 -8.45
C GLY A 223 14.77 -3.60 -7.22
N PRO A 224 14.96 -2.84 -6.13
CA PRO A 224 14.13 -2.94 -4.95
C PRO A 224 12.74 -2.33 -5.19
N TYR A 225 11.71 -3.08 -4.87
CA TYR A 225 10.33 -2.64 -4.83
C TYR A 225 9.86 -2.52 -3.39
N THR A 226 8.97 -1.56 -3.14
CA THR A 226 8.29 -1.38 -1.85
C THR A 226 6.82 -1.71 -2.02
N LEU A 227 6.29 -2.59 -1.18
CA LEU A 227 4.88 -2.92 -1.12
C LEU A 227 4.30 -2.35 0.18
N PHE A 228 3.30 -1.48 0.07
CA PHE A 228 2.52 -1.02 1.21
C PHE A 228 1.24 -1.81 1.31
N VAL A 229 0.94 -2.34 2.50
CA VAL A 229 -0.36 -2.91 2.87
C VAL A 229 -1.06 -1.94 3.80
N ALA A 230 -2.35 -1.74 3.56
CA ALA A 230 -3.16 -0.77 4.25
C ALA A 230 -4.63 -1.19 4.24
N ASP A 231 -5.42 -0.58 5.11
CA ASP A 231 -6.86 -0.48 4.89
C ASP A 231 -7.17 0.54 3.80
N GLY A 232 -8.10 0.18 2.90
CA GLY A 232 -8.44 0.97 1.72
C GLY A 232 -9.05 2.34 2.03
N ASN A 233 -9.72 2.51 3.18
CA ASN A 233 -10.24 3.80 3.64
C ASN A 233 -9.48 4.35 4.87
N GLY A 234 -8.55 3.55 5.41
CA GLY A 234 -7.67 3.88 6.52
C GLY A 234 -8.22 3.57 7.90
N ALA A 235 -9.51 3.27 8.06
CA ALA A 235 -10.12 3.06 9.36
C ALA A 235 -10.15 1.59 9.82
N GLY A 236 -10.13 0.64 8.88
CA GLY A 236 -10.17 -0.77 9.21
C GLY A 236 -8.85 -1.28 9.81
N THR A 237 -8.96 -2.22 10.74
CA THR A 237 -7.82 -2.91 11.36
C THR A 237 -8.06 -4.41 11.39
N GLY A 238 -6.99 -5.20 11.50
CA GLY A 238 -7.14 -6.64 11.58
C GLY A 238 -5.91 -7.43 11.18
N ASN A 239 -5.97 -8.74 11.42
CA ASN A 239 -4.94 -9.66 10.97
C ASN A 239 -5.11 -9.92 9.47
N TYR A 240 -4.00 -10.05 8.76
CA TYR A 240 -4.02 -10.42 7.35
C TYR A 240 -2.87 -11.37 6.99
N ASN A 241 -3.09 -12.09 5.89
CA ASN A 241 -2.09 -12.92 5.22
C ASN A 241 -1.70 -12.29 3.90
N LEU A 242 -0.39 -12.06 3.70
CA LEU A 242 0.20 -11.60 2.45
C LEU A 242 1.05 -12.73 1.85
N TYR A 243 0.73 -13.13 0.63
CA TYR A 243 1.49 -14.10 -0.15
C TYR A 243 1.90 -13.48 -1.48
N ALA A 244 3.15 -13.67 -1.87
CA ALA A 244 3.63 -13.24 -3.18
C ALA A 244 4.42 -14.36 -3.85
N GLN A 245 4.22 -14.57 -5.15
CA GLN A 245 4.92 -15.58 -5.94
C GLN A 245 5.42 -14.98 -7.26
N ASN A 246 6.62 -15.36 -7.67
CA ASN A 246 7.11 -15.11 -9.03
C ASN A 246 6.61 -16.21 -9.97
N LEU A 247 5.89 -15.84 -11.02
CA LEU A 247 5.28 -16.81 -11.94
C LEU A 247 6.27 -17.46 -12.92
N GLN A 248 7.40 -16.81 -13.18
CA GLN A 248 8.41 -17.28 -14.13
C GLN A 248 9.41 -18.23 -13.46
N THR A 249 9.77 -17.96 -12.20
CA THR A 249 10.68 -18.81 -11.42
C THR A 249 10.17 -18.93 -9.97
N PRO A 250 9.04 -19.60 -9.75
CA PRO A 250 8.55 -19.94 -8.40
C PRO A 250 9.61 -20.74 -7.64
N ALA A 251 10.00 -20.29 -6.45
CA ALA A 251 11.06 -20.93 -5.67
C ALA A 251 10.66 -22.34 -5.18
N ASN A 252 9.36 -22.54 -4.95
CA ASN A 252 8.80 -23.76 -4.38
C ASN A 252 7.96 -24.59 -5.37
N ALA A 253 8.10 -24.35 -6.68
CA ALA A 253 7.36 -25.13 -7.67
C ALA A 253 7.72 -26.61 -7.64
N GLN A 254 6.70 -27.44 -7.45
CA GLN A 254 6.84 -28.89 -7.58
C GLN A 254 6.77 -29.29 -9.06
N THR A 255 7.57 -30.26 -9.47
CA THR A 255 7.45 -30.79 -10.84
C THR A 255 6.25 -31.73 -10.91
N LEU A 256 5.33 -31.47 -11.84
CA LEU A 256 4.24 -32.37 -12.17
C LEU A 256 4.62 -33.26 -13.34
N THR A 257 4.36 -34.55 -13.18
CA THR A 257 4.30 -35.50 -14.30
C THR A 257 2.87 -35.50 -14.84
N LEU A 258 2.73 -35.43 -16.16
CA LEU A 258 1.43 -35.61 -16.81
C LEU A 258 0.90 -37.03 -16.58
N ASP A 259 -0.42 -37.15 -16.53
CA ASP A 259 -1.16 -38.40 -16.32
C ASP A 259 -0.96 -39.05 -14.94
N GLU A 260 -0.41 -38.30 -13.98
CA GLU A 260 -0.29 -38.70 -12.56
C GLU A 260 -1.11 -37.80 -11.65
N SER A 261 -1.56 -38.35 -10.52
CA SER A 261 -2.27 -37.60 -9.47
C SER A 261 -1.27 -37.01 -8.48
N GLN A 262 -1.41 -35.73 -8.20
CA GLN A 262 -0.68 -35.01 -7.17
C GLN A 262 -1.61 -34.64 -6.03
N SER A 263 -1.20 -34.89 -4.79
CA SER A 263 -1.95 -34.51 -3.60
C SER A 263 -1.12 -33.57 -2.73
N ALA A 264 -1.74 -32.49 -2.27
CA ALA A 264 -1.09 -31.56 -1.35
C ALA A 264 -2.11 -30.90 -0.41
N PRO A 265 -1.69 -30.49 0.80
CA PRO A 265 -2.44 -29.53 1.61
C PRO A 265 -2.32 -28.12 1.02
N LEU A 266 -3.33 -27.29 1.23
CA LEU A 266 -3.31 -25.85 0.99
C LEU A 266 -3.63 -25.13 2.31
N ALA A 267 -2.60 -24.65 2.99
CA ALA A 267 -2.63 -23.85 4.20
C ALA A 267 -1.26 -23.16 4.45
N PRO A 268 -1.25 -21.91 4.95
CA PRO A 268 -2.38 -21.16 5.51
C PRO A 268 -3.26 -20.48 4.46
N ALA A 269 -4.43 -19.99 4.86
CA ALA A 269 -5.35 -19.26 3.98
C ALA A 269 -4.63 -18.11 3.25
N GLY A 270 -4.99 -17.89 1.99
CA GLY A 270 -4.38 -16.89 1.11
C GLY A 270 -3.13 -17.38 0.36
N GLU A 271 -2.54 -18.52 0.74
CA GLU A 271 -1.41 -19.10 -0.01
C GLU A 271 -1.83 -19.71 -1.35
N ALA A 272 -0.84 -20.01 -2.19
CA ALA A 272 -1.04 -20.81 -3.38
C ALA A 272 0.06 -21.86 -3.53
N ASP A 273 -0.30 -23.04 -4.03
CA ASP A 273 0.63 -24.06 -4.44
C ASP A 273 1.01 -23.88 -5.89
N SER A 274 2.28 -24.15 -6.18
CA SER A 274 2.83 -23.99 -7.53
C SER A 274 3.41 -25.29 -8.05
N TYR A 275 3.17 -25.47 -9.35
CA TYR A 275 3.63 -26.61 -10.09
C TYR A 275 4.20 -26.23 -11.45
N GLN A 276 5.15 -27.02 -11.93
CA GLN A 276 5.75 -26.87 -13.25
C GLN A 276 5.74 -28.19 -14.02
N PHE A 277 5.49 -28.12 -15.32
CA PHE A 277 5.55 -29.29 -16.20
C PHE A 277 5.98 -28.89 -17.62
N ALA A 278 6.50 -29.86 -18.37
CA ALA A 278 6.81 -29.70 -19.78
C ALA A 278 5.59 -30.05 -20.63
N GLY A 279 5.33 -29.29 -21.69
CA GLY A 279 4.28 -29.60 -22.67
C GLY A 279 4.67 -29.23 -24.09
N GLN A 280 3.89 -29.70 -25.05
CA GLN A 280 4.07 -29.45 -26.48
C GLN A 280 2.99 -28.53 -27.03
N SER A 281 3.37 -27.72 -28.02
CA SER A 281 2.41 -26.88 -28.73
C SER A 281 1.29 -27.72 -29.34
N GLY A 282 0.04 -27.32 -29.08
CA GLY A 282 -1.16 -27.99 -29.57
C GLY A 282 -1.69 -29.10 -28.66
N GLU A 283 -0.97 -29.49 -27.61
CA GLU A 283 -1.49 -30.45 -26.62
C GLU A 283 -2.73 -29.88 -25.92
N ARG A 284 -3.73 -30.75 -25.74
CA ARG A 284 -4.90 -30.46 -24.93
C ARG A 284 -4.74 -31.13 -23.58
N LEU A 285 -4.91 -30.37 -22.52
CA LEU A 285 -4.83 -30.87 -21.16
C LEU A 285 -6.22 -30.93 -20.55
N LEU A 286 -6.55 -32.02 -19.86
CA LEU A 286 -7.68 -32.06 -18.94
C LEU A 286 -7.15 -31.83 -17.52
N VAL A 287 -7.51 -30.69 -16.94
CA VAL A 287 -7.18 -30.35 -15.55
C VAL A 287 -8.34 -30.76 -14.66
N ARG A 288 -8.08 -31.61 -13.68
CA ARG A 288 -9.05 -32.00 -12.65
C ARG A 288 -8.51 -31.62 -11.29
N LEU A 289 -9.30 -30.88 -10.53
CA LEU A 289 -8.93 -30.47 -9.18
C LEU A 289 -10.10 -30.76 -8.24
N LEU A 290 -9.82 -31.58 -7.22
CA LEU A 290 -10.79 -32.05 -6.23
C LEU A 290 -10.30 -31.68 -4.83
N ALA A 291 -11.07 -30.86 -4.10
CA ALA A 291 -10.91 -30.72 -2.67
C ALA A 291 -11.29 -32.04 -1.96
N THR A 292 -10.41 -32.54 -1.11
CA THR A 292 -10.56 -33.81 -0.38
C THR A 292 -10.77 -33.62 1.12
N SER A 293 -10.49 -32.42 1.65
CA SER A 293 -10.73 -32.05 3.04
C SER A 293 -10.87 -30.53 3.17
N GLY A 294 -11.35 -30.08 4.34
CA GLY A 294 -11.50 -28.67 4.66
C GLY A 294 -12.66 -28.00 3.93
N ASP A 295 -12.52 -26.70 3.69
CA ASP A 295 -13.52 -25.81 3.09
C ASP A 295 -13.02 -25.16 1.79
N LEU A 296 -12.06 -25.79 1.13
CA LEU A 296 -11.52 -25.34 -0.15
C LEU A 296 -12.61 -25.21 -1.22
N ASP A 297 -12.65 -24.04 -1.84
CA ASP A 297 -13.22 -23.77 -3.16
C ASP A 297 -12.08 -23.87 -4.19
N PRO A 298 -11.73 -25.07 -4.69
CA PRO A 298 -10.56 -25.29 -5.52
C PRO A 298 -10.59 -24.44 -6.79
N ALA A 299 -9.52 -23.69 -6.99
CA ALA A 299 -9.24 -22.92 -8.18
C ALA A 299 -7.84 -23.23 -8.71
N PHE A 300 -7.69 -23.13 -10.02
CA PHE A 300 -6.38 -23.19 -10.65
C PHE A 300 -6.24 -22.15 -11.76
N ARG A 301 -4.98 -21.78 -12.04
CA ARG A 301 -4.61 -20.95 -13.19
C ARG A 301 -3.36 -21.53 -13.84
N LEU A 302 -3.39 -21.69 -15.16
CA LEU A 302 -2.27 -22.15 -15.97
C LEU A 302 -1.64 -20.97 -16.70
N PHE A 303 -0.32 -20.87 -16.63
CA PHE A 303 0.47 -19.79 -17.20
C PHE A 303 1.58 -20.32 -18.09
N ARG A 304 1.95 -19.51 -19.08
CA ARG A 304 3.28 -19.58 -19.72
C ARG A 304 4.34 -19.09 -18.74
N LEU A 305 5.59 -19.49 -18.96
CA LEU A 305 6.74 -18.95 -18.22
C LEU A 305 7.06 -17.47 -18.54
N ASP A 306 6.30 -16.78 -19.38
CA ASP A 306 6.37 -15.32 -19.49
C ASP A 306 5.36 -14.62 -18.54
N GLY A 307 4.57 -15.39 -17.77
CA GLY A 307 3.54 -14.91 -16.86
C GLY A 307 2.17 -14.72 -17.50
N THR A 308 2.00 -15.00 -18.80
CA THR A 308 0.70 -14.91 -19.46
C THR A 308 -0.20 -16.08 -19.07
N GLN A 309 -1.42 -15.79 -18.60
CA GLN A 309 -2.42 -16.81 -18.29
C GLN A 309 -3.01 -17.42 -19.57
N LEU A 310 -3.07 -18.75 -19.62
CA LEU A 310 -3.65 -19.53 -20.73
C LEU A 310 -5.07 -19.98 -20.45
N CYS A 311 -5.28 -20.53 -19.25
CA CYS A 311 -6.57 -21.05 -18.83
C CYS A 311 -6.70 -20.98 -17.30
N SER A 312 -7.92 -21.15 -16.83
CA SER A 312 -8.23 -21.19 -15.40
C SER A 312 -9.52 -21.97 -15.19
N GLY A 313 -9.69 -22.51 -13.99
CA GLY A 313 -10.94 -23.11 -13.55
C GLY A 313 -11.14 -22.83 -12.06
N SER A 314 -12.39 -22.61 -11.65
CA SER A 314 -12.78 -22.45 -10.26
C SER A 314 -14.21 -22.94 -10.05
N THR A 315 -14.58 -23.18 -8.79
CA THR A 315 -15.91 -23.64 -8.39
C THR A 315 -16.22 -23.17 -6.96
N LEU A 316 -17.50 -23.14 -6.59
CA LEU A 316 -17.98 -22.95 -5.21
C LEU A 316 -18.33 -24.30 -4.54
N GLY A 317 -17.78 -25.39 -5.08
CA GLY A 317 -17.99 -26.75 -4.61
C GLY A 317 -16.66 -27.49 -4.63
N SER A 318 -16.65 -28.79 -4.38
CA SER A 318 -15.37 -29.49 -4.17
C SER A 318 -14.61 -29.87 -5.44
N PHE A 319 -15.17 -29.70 -6.64
CA PHE A 319 -14.57 -30.24 -7.87
C PHE A 319 -14.69 -29.28 -9.05
N VAL A 320 -13.58 -29.10 -9.77
CA VAL A 320 -13.52 -28.42 -11.05
C VAL A 320 -12.77 -29.27 -12.07
N GLU A 321 -13.31 -29.34 -13.28
CA GLU A 321 -12.70 -29.97 -14.45
C GLU A 321 -12.70 -28.97 -15.61
N THR A 322 -11.59 -28.82 -16.31
CA THR A 322 -11.47 -27.85 -17.40
C THR A 322 -10.45 -28.33 -18.44
N LEU A 323 -10.77 -28.07 -19.71
CA LEU A 323 -9.86 -28.30 -20.83
C LEU A 323 -9.00 -27.06 -21.09
N CYS A 324 -7.69 -27.27 -21.15
CA CYS A 324 -6.72 -26.24 -21.52
C CYS A 324 -6.01 -26.65 -22.81
N SER A 325 -5.48 -25.69 -23.55
CA SER A 325 -4.68 -25.95 -24.75
C SER A 325 -3.35 -25.24 -24.61
N LEU A 326 -2.27 -25.99 -24.82
CA LEU A 326 -0.92 -25.46 -24.87
C LEU A 326 -0.66 -24.90 -26.26
N ASP A 327 -0.02 -23.75 -26.34
CA ASP A 327 0.20 -23.01 -27.57
C ASP A 327 1.68 -22.90 -27.95
N MET A 328 2.57 -23.45 -27.13
CA MET A 328 4.02 -23.48 -27.31
C MET A 328 4.59 -24.79 -26.78
N THR A 329 5.77 -25.17 -27.28
CA THR A 329 6.56 -26.24 -26.65
C THR A 329 7.47 -25.63 -25.59
N GLY A 330 7.44 -26.16 -24.37
CA GLY A 330 8.26 -25.67 -23.28
C GLY A 330 7.70 -25.98 -21.90
N GLN A 331 8.21 -25.24 -20.91
CA GLN A 331 7.73 -25.33 -19.54
C GLN A 331 6.49 -24.44 -19.33
N TYR A 332 5.59 -24.92 -18.49
CA TYR A 332 4.38 -24.24 -18.06
C TYR A 332 4.30 -24.22 -16.54
N HIS A 333 3.56 -23.25 -16.00
CA HIS A 333 3.36 -23.06 -14.57
C HIS A 333 1.87 -23.18 -14.23
N LEU A 334 1.52 -24.05 -13.29
CA LEU A 334 0.16 -24.22 -12.80
C LEU A 334 0.11 -23.80 -11.34
N ILE A 335 -0.80 -22.89 -11.03
CA ILE A 335 -1.08 -22.45 -9.67
C ILE A 335 -2.38 -23.11 -9.22
N VAL A 336 -2.36 -23.72 -8.04
CA VAL A 336 -3.53 -24.21 -7.33
C VAL A 336 -3.75 -23.36 -6.09
N ALA A 337 -4.98 -22.95 -5.86
CA ALA A 337 -5.33 -22.08 -4.75
C ALA A 337 -6.81 -22.25 -4.35
N ASP A 338 -7.16 -21.72 -3.19
CA ASP A 338 -8.55 -21.44 -2.87
C ASP A 338 -9.05 -20.22 -3.67
N GLY A 339 -10.24 -20.33 -4.24
CA GLY A 339 -10.82 -19.34 -5.17
C GLY A 339 -11.18 -18.01 -4.51
N ASN A 340 -11.55 -18.03 -3.23
CA ASN A 340 -11.83 -16.82 -2.44
C ASN A 340 -10.71 -16.47 -1.45
N GLY A 341 -9.68 -17.32 -1.40
CA GLY A 341 -8.49 -17.18 -0.58
C GLY A 341 -8.66 -17.67 0.86
N ALA A 342 -9.88 -17.75 1.40
CA ALA A 342 -10.11 -18.04 2.81
C ALA A 342 -10.09 -19.55 3.13
N GLY A 343 -10.47 -20.39 2.17
CA GLY A 343 -10.53 -21.83 2.36
C GLY A 343 -9.15 -22.47 2.58
N THR A 344 -9.11 -23.52 3.39
CA THR A 344 -7.92 -24.35 3.62
C THR A 344 -8.31 -25.83 3.60
N GLY A 345 -7.35 -26.70 3.31
CA GLY A 345 -7.65 -28.13 3.27
C GLY A 345 -6.61 -28.93 2.50
N SER A 346 -7.03 -30.02 1.87
CA SER A 346 -6.19 -30.80 0.96
C SER A 346 -6.92 -31.02 -0.34
N TYR A 347 -6.17 -31.19 -1.42
CA TYR A 347 -6.72 -31.45 -2.75
C TYR A 347 -5.97 -32.56 -3.47
N ASN A 348 -6.62 -33.10 -4.49
CA ASN A 348 -6.03 -33.94 -5.52
C ASN A 348 -6.10 -33.20 -6.85
N LEU A 349 -4.94 -33.01 -7.47
CA LEU A 349 -4.77 -32.48 -8.82
C LEU A 349 -4.42 -33.64 -9.76
N TYR A 350 -5.13 -33.74 -10.88
CA TYR A 350 -4.78 -34.65 -11.96
C TYR A 350 -4.71 -33.86 -13.27
N LEU A 351 -3.53 -33.85 -13.87
CA LEU A 351 -3.26 -33.13 -15.12
C LEU A 351 -3.01 -34.15 -16.23
N GLN A 352 -4.01 -34.35 -17.08
CA GLN A 352 -3.98 -35.37 -18.14
C GLN A 352 -3.59 -34.76 -19.48
N ALA A 353 -2.66 -35.37 -20.20
CA ALA A 353 -2.47 -35.08 -21.62
C ALA A 353 -3.51 -35.84 -22.44
N LEU A 354 -4.39 -35.11 -23.12
CA LEU A 354 -5.30 -35.72 -24.06
C LEU A 354 -4.54 -36.00 -25.35
N ILE A 355 -4.39 -37.28 -25.66
CA ILE A 355 -3.93 -37.72 -26.97
C ILE A 355 -5.01 -37.31 -27.98
N ASP A 356 -4.70 -36.36 -28.87
CA ASP A 356 -5.51 -36.12 -30.05
C ASP A 356 -5.65 -37.48 -30.79
N PRO A 357 -6.86 -38.01 -31.03
CA PRO A 357 -7.08 -39.37 -31.49
C PRO A 357 -6.53 -39.70 -32.89
N ALA A 358 -5.59 -38.94 -33.44
CA ALA A 358 -4.80 -39.34 -34.60
C ALA A 358 -4.22 -40.77 -34.47
N ASN A 359 -4.01 -41.27 -33.24
CA ASN A 359 -3.64 -42.67 -32.94
C ASN A 359 -4.57 -43.38 -31.93
N GLY A 360 -5.74 -42.80 -31.61
CA GLY A 360 -6.72 -43.47 -30.76
C GLY A 360 -7.31 -44.67 -31.50
N LEU A 361 -7.42 -45.84 -30.84
CA LEU A 361 -8.23 -46.92 -31.40
C LEU A 361 -9.66 -46.37 -31.58
N PRO A 362 -10.27 -46.49 -32.76
CA PRO A 362 -11.62 -46.01 -32.97
C PRO A 362 -12.57 -46.75 -32.02
N LEU A 363 -13.27 -46.02 -31.16
CA LEU A 363 -14.36 -46.59 -30.36
C LEU A 363 -15.47 -47.00 -31.32
N ASN A 364 -15.66 -48.30 -31.49
CA ASN A 364 -16.76 -48.82 -32.28
C ASN A 364 -18.06 -48.67 -31.48
N LEU A 365 -18.86 -47.65 -31.80
CA LEU A 365 -20.12 -47.37 -31.11
C LEU A 365 -21.18 -48.47 -31.29
N ASP A 366 -20.97 -49.42 -32.21
CA ASP A 366 -21.89 -50.52 -32.48
C ASP A 366 -21.53 -51.82 -31.72
N VAL A 367 -20.43 -51.84 -30.96
CA VAL A 367 -20.02 -53.00 -30.16
C VAL A 367 -19.78 -52.56 -28.70
N PRO A 368 -20.54 -53.08 -27.72
CA PRO A 368 -20.28 -52.79 -26.31
C PRO A 368 -18.89 -53.30 -25.93
N GLU A 369 -17.97 -52.38 -25.66
CA GLU A 369 -16.66 -52.72 -25.13
C GLU A 369 -16.78 -52.86 -23.60
N ALA A 370 -16.57 -54.07 -23.09
CA ALA A 370 -16.58 -54.33 -21.65
C ALA A 370 -15.26 -53.82 -21.05
N ALA A 371 -15.20 -52.53 -20.72
CA ALA A 371 -14.12 -51.98 -19.92
C ALA A 371 -14.47 -52.14 -18.43
N SER A 372 -13.66 -52.90 -17.69
CA SER A 372 -13.71 -52.89 -16.23
C SER A 372 -12.99 -51.65 -15.71
N LEU A 373 -13.69 -50.80 -14.96
CA LEU A 373 -13.05 -49.75 -14.17
C LEU A 373 -12.36 -50.44 -12.99
N SER A 374 -11.02 -50.44 -12.97
CA SER A 374 -10.20 -50.90 -11.85
C SER A 374 -9.92 -49.78 -10.87
#